data_AF-A0AAT9GK89-F1
#
_entry.id   AF-A0AAT9GK89-F1
#
_cell.length_a   1.000
_cell.length_b   1.000
_cell.length_c   1.000
_cell.angle_alpha   90.00
_cell.angle_beta   90.00
_cell.angle_gamma   90.00
#
_symmetry.space_group_name_H-M   'P 1'
#
loop_
_entity.id
_entity.type
_entity.pdbx_description
1 polymer ?
#
loop_
_entity_poly.entity_id
_entity_poly.type
_entity_poly.pdbx_seq_one_letter_code
_entity_poly.pdbx_strand_id
1 'polypeptide(L)'
;MSLPVHAQNLSVQKVKAADITYVLNNIRSTHKTETANFIVNVYAVANKRGSAKQSGSDEVTDHLYIAISSFDENPQQLLFVIKDVYGPSAIKMIKQSEEAIQLSFYYMQKGKRKFFTTVIKQDGLHQ
;
A
#
# COMPACT_ATOMS: atom_id res chain seq x y z
N MET A 1 3.09 46.00 -23.36
CA MET A 1 4.09 45.36 -22.47
C MET A 1 3.56 43.98 -22.14
N SER A 2 3.98 42.94 -22.86
CA SER A 2 3.54 41.56 -22.63
C SER A 2 4.47 40.89 -21.62
N LEU A 3 3.89 40.30 -20.57
CA LEU A 3 4.63 39.50 -19.59
C LEU A 3 5.13 38.21 -20.26
N PRO A 4 6.39 37.80 -20.08
CA PRO A 4 6.86 36.52 -20.59
C PRO A 4 6.24 35.40 -19.75
N VAL A 5 5.30 34.66 -20.34
CA VAL A 5 4.80 33.38 -19.82
C VAL A 5 5.99 32.43 -19.77
N HIS A 6 6.50 32.16 -18.56
CA HIS A 6 7.51 31.13 -18.34
C HIS A 6 6.84 29.77 -18.48
N ALA A 7 6.72 29.27 -19.71
CA ALA A 7 6.21 27.92 -19.96
C ALA A 7 7.24 26.90 -19.45
N GLN A 8 6.88 26.15 -18.41
CA GLN A 8 7.70 25.06 -17.90
C GLN A 8 7.80 23.96 -18.96
N ASN A 9 9.02 23.59 -19.37
CA ASN A 9 9.25 22.49 -20.29
C ASN A 9 9.34 21.18 -19.49
N LEU A 10 8.28 20.36 -19.52
CA LEU A 10 8.20 19.09 -18.79
C LEU A 10 8.77 17.94 -19.65
N SER A 11 9.86 17.32 -19.21
CA SER A 11 10.40 16.12 -19.89
C SER A 11 9.89 14.84 -19.23
N VAL A 12 9.32 13.93 -20.02
CA VAL A 12 8.89 12.61 -19.55
C VAL A 12 10.04 11.62 -19.72
N GLN A 13 10.41 10.94 -18.64
CA GLN A 13 11.47 9.92 -18.64
C GLN A 13 10.91 8.55 -18.28
N LYS A 14 11.39 7.51 -18.97
CA LYS A 14 11.04 6.13 -18.62
C LYS A 14 11.80 5.71 -17.36
N VAL A 15 11.06 5.31 -16.33
CA VAL A 15 11.63 4.70 -15.12
C VAL A 15 12.17 3.31 -15.44
N LYS A 16 13.44 3.05 -15.12
CA LYS A 16 14.14 1.77 -15.34
C LYS A 16 14.32 0.99 -14.04
N ALA A 17 13.23 0.72 -13.33
CA ALA A 17 13.24 -0.11 -12.12
C ALA A 17 12.13 -1.16 -12.23
N ALA A 18 12.49 -2.42 -12.45
CA ALA A 18 11.53 -3.46 -12.80
C ALA A 18 10.52 -3.73 -11.66
N ASP A 19 10.98 -3.71 -10.40
CA ASP A 19 10.14 -3.99 -9.24
C ASP A 19 9.12 -2.87 -9.00
N ILE A 20 9.55 -1.59 -9.03
CA ILE A 20 8.61 -0.47 -8.90
C ILE A 20 7.66 -0.41 -10.11
N THR A 21 8.17 -0.70 -11.32
CA THR A 21 7.33 -0.79 -12.52
C THR A 21 6.27 -1.85 -12.35
N TYR A 22 6.63 -3.03 -11.83
CA TYR A 22 5.68 -4.10 -11.55
C TYR A 22 4.65 -3.67 -10.52
N VAL A 23 5.10 -3.18 -9.35
CA VAL A 23 4.22 -2.74 -8.27
C VAL A 23 3.22 -1.72 -8.78
N LEU A 24 3.69 -0.61 -9.36
CA LEU A 24 2.83 0.49 -9.80
C LEU A 24 1.84 0.09 -10.90
N ASN A 25 2.22 -0.82 -11.81
CA ASN A 25 1.31 -1.31 -12.86
C ASN A 25 0.32 -2.38 -12.37
N ASN A 26 0.47 -2.89 -11.14
CA ASN A 26 -0.35 -3.98 -10.61
C ASN A 26 -1.07 -3.62 -9.30
N ILE A 27 -1.10 -2.33 -8.90
CA ILE A 27 -1.94 -1.86 -7.81
C ILE A 27 -3.42 -2.04 -8.19
N ARG A 28 -4.17 -2.75 -7.36
CA ARG A 28 -5.61 -2.96 -7.48
C ARG A 28 -6.42 -2.02 -6.62
N SER A 29 -5.94 -1.73 -5.41
CA SER A 29 -6.56 -0.76 -4.53
C SER A 29 -5.51 0.00 -3.73
N THR A 30 -5.87 1.24 -3.40
CA THR A 30 -5.07 2.13 -2.57
C THR A 30 -5.97 2.65 -1.45
N HIS A 31 -5.45 2.63 -0.23
CA HIS A 31 -6.10 3.20 0.93
C HIS A 31 -5.12 4.16 1.59
N LYS A 32 -5.59 5.34 1.97
CA LYS A 32 -4.79 6.38 2.63
C LYS A 32 -5.45 6.79 3.94
N THR A 33 -4.66 6.98 4.99
CA THR A 33 -5.08 7.65 6.22
C THR A 33 -3.88 8.39 6.79
N GLU A 34 -4.12 9.53 7.42
CA GLU A 34 -3.07 10.35 8.00
C GLU A 34 -3.47 10.86 9.38
N THR A 35 -2.47 11.10 10.20
CA THR A 35 -2.56 11.86 11.45
C THR A 35 -1.90 13.23 11.23
N ALA A 36 -1.75 14.03 12.29
CA ALA A 36 -0.94 15.24 12.24
C ALA A 36 0.57 14.95 12.10
N ASN A 37 1.02 13.72 12.41
CA ASN A 37 2.43 13.37 12.53
C ASN A 37 2.93 12.47 11.39
N PHE A 38 2.07 11.64 10.82
CA PHE A 38 2.45 10.72 9.75
C PHE A 38 1.28 10.31 8.85
N ILE A 39 1.61 9.83 7.65
CA ILE A 39 0.70 9.26 6.68
C ILE A 39 0.96 7.77 6.53
N VAL A 40 -0.12 7.00 6.38
CA VAL A 40 -0.08 5.58 6.00
C VAL A 40 -0.80 5.40 4.67
N ASN A 41 -0.11 4.72 3.74
CA ASN A 41 -0.69 4.25 2.49
C ASN A 41 -0.64 2.72 2.45
N VAL A 42 -1.77 2.09 2.14
CA VAL A 42 -1.86 0.65 1.92
C VAL A 42 -2.19 0.39 0.46
N TYR A 43 -1.35 -0.39 -0.21
CA TYR A 43 -1.52 -0.78 -1.62
C TYR A 43 -1.73 -2.29 -1.71
N ALA A 44 -2.86 -2.72 -2.26
CA ALA A 44 -3.06 -4.10 -2.67
C ALA A 44 -2.50 -4.29 -4.08
N VAL A 45 -1.46 -5.11 -4.22
CA VAL A 45 -0.76 -5.36 -5.49
C VAL A 45 -0.99 -6.79 -5.91
N ALA A 46 -1.48 -6.98 -7.13
CA ALA A 46 -1.73 -8.30 -7.69
C ALA A 46 -0.45 -9.15 -7.75
N ASN A 47 -0.54 -10.40 -7.36
CA ASN A 47 0.54 -11.36 -7.59
C ASN A 47 0.70 -11.70 -9.08
N LYS A 48 1.93 -12.03 -9.50
CA LYS A 48 2.21 -12.45 -10.88
C LYS A 48 1.38 -13.69 -11.16
N ARG A 49 0.73 -13.74 -12.33
CA ARG A 49 -0.16 -14.84 -12.79
C ARG A 49 0.49 -16.24 -12.90
N GLY A 50 1.65 -16.48 -12.30
CA GLY A 50 2.36 -17.77 -12.29
C GLY A 50 2.39 -18.51 -10.94
N SER A 51 1.86 -17.94 -9.86
CA SER A 51 1.96 -18.55 -8.51
C SER A 51 0.89 -19.62 -8.22
N ALA A 52 -0.16 -19.71 -9.03
CA ALA A 52 -1.19 -20.74 -8.91
C ALA A 52 -1.01 -21.80 -10.01
N LYS A 53 -0.01 -22.68 -9.84
CA LYS A 53 0.09 -23.95 -10.59
C LYS A 53 -0.76 -25.07 -9.96
N GLN A 54 -1.87 -24.73 -9.33
CA GLN A 54 -2.82 -25.70 -8.80
C GLN A 54 -4.15 -25.56 -9.51
N SER A 55 -4.40 -26.52 -10.40
CA SER A 55 -5.69 -26.75 -11.02
C SER A 55 -6.76 -26.90 -9.93
N GLY A 56 -7.75 -26.01 -9.88
CA GLY A 56 -8.95 -26.18 -9.06
C GLY A 56 -9.26 -25.09 -8.02
N SER A 57 -8.39 -24.09 -7.82
CA SER A 57 -8.73 -22.93 -6.99
C SER A 57 -8.09 -21.66 -7.56
N ASP A 58 -8.85 -20.92 -8.37
CA ASP A 58 -8.50 -19.58 -8.88
C ASP A 58 -8.50 -18.53 -7.75
N GLU A 59 -7.89 -18.86 -6.60
CA GLU A 59 -7.83 -17.94 -5.48
C GLU A 59 -6.77 -16.90 -5.75
N VAL A 60 -7.26 -15.73 -6.12
CA VAL A 60 -6.47 -14.54 -6.39
C VAL A 60 -5.78 -14.08 -5.10
N THR A 61 -4.46 -13.93 -5.16
CA THR A 61 -3.62 -13.44 -4.07
C THR A 61 -3.07 -12.04 -4.37
N ASP A 62 -2.98 -11.23 -3.33
CA ASP A 62 -2.36 -9.90 -3.36
C ASP A 62 -1.22 -9.81 -2.34
N HIS A 63 -0.25 -8.95 -2.62
CA HIS A 63 0.64 -8.39 -1.61
C HIS A 63 0.04 -7.09 -1.09
N LEU A 64 -0.05 -6.93 0.24
CA LEU A 64 -0.42 -5.67 0.86
C LEU A 64 0.85 -4.93 1.27
N TYR A 65 1.20 -3.89 0.52
CA TYR A 65 2.29 -2.98 0.87
C TYR A 65 1.76 -1.89 1.80
N ILE A 66 2.45 -1.65 2.90
CA ILE A 66 2.08 -0.66 3.91
C ILE A 66 3.24 0.33 4.01
N ALA A 67 3.03 1.52 3.46
CA ALA A 67 4.00 2.60 3.46
C ALA A 67 3.65 3.61 4.57
N ILE A 68 4.63 3.99 5.37
CA ILE A 68 4.52 4.97 6.46
C ILE A 68 5.51 6.10 6.16
N SER A 69 5.06 7.35 6.25
CA SER A 69 5.94 8.52 6.13
C SER A 69 5.63 9.53 7.22
N SER A 70 6.64 9.96 7.97
CA SER A 70 6.47 11.07 8.92
C SER A 70 6.44 12.43 8.22
N PHE A 71 5.92 13.43 8.91
CA PHE A 71 5.95 14.84 8.49
C PHE A 71 7.04 15.58 9.29
N ASP A 72 8.27 15.50 8.81
CA ASP A 72 9.51 16.07 9.41
C ASP A 72 10.33 16.71 8.26
N GLU A 73 11.28 17.60 8.57
CA GLU A 73 12.34 18.06 7.65
C GLU A 73 13.10 16.88 7.01
N ASN A 74 13.33 15.81 7.77
CA ASN A 74 13.88 14.53 7.31
C ASN A 74 12.87 13.40 7.55
N PRO A 75 11.86 13.26 6.68
CA PRO A 75 10.77 12.32 6.92
C PRO A 75 11.27 10.88 6.95
N GLN A 76 11.02 10.18 8.06
CA GLN A 76 11.24 8.75 8.16
C GLN A 76 10.24 8.04 7.25
N GLN A 77 10.74 7.19 6.35
CA GLN A 77 9.93 6.42 5.41
C GLN A 77 10.15 4.92 5.66
N LEU A 78 9.06 4.21 5.92
CA LEU A 78 9.07 2.77 6.16
C LEU A 78 8.14 2.07 5.17
N LEU A 79 8.53 0.88 4.72
CA LEU A 79 7.73 0.05 3.83
C LEU A 79 7.70 -1.38 4.33
N PHE A 80 6.49 -1.89 4.57
CA PHE A 80 6.24 -3.26 4.99
C PHE A 80 5.41 -3.98 3.93
N VAL A 81 5.46 -5.31 3.93
CA VAL A 81 4.66 -6.13 3.03
C VAL A 81 4.06 -7.33 3.77
N ILE A 82 2.75 -7.52 3.62
CA ILE A 82 2.07 -8.77 3.94
C ILE A 82 1.90 -9.53 2.62
N LYS A 83 2.61 -10.64 2.46
CA LYS A 83 2.64 -11.41 1.22
C LYS A 83 1.48 -12.40 1.14
N ASP A 84 1.10 -12.72 -0.10
CA ASP A 84 0.17 -13.79 -0.45
C ASP A 84 -1.14 -13.78 0.33
N VAL A 85 -1.74 -12.60 0.47
CA VAL A 85 -3.04 -12.43 1.09
C VAL A 85 -4.11 -12.89 0.12
N TYR A 86 -4.83 -13.95 0.49
CA TYR A 86 -5.90 -14.52 -0.33
C TYR A 86 -7.18 -13.68 -0.20
N GLY A 87 -7.62 -13.09 -1.30
CA GLY A 87 -8.86 -12.31 -1.38
C GLY A 87 -9.01 -11.23 -0.29
N PRO A 88 -8.04 -10.31 -0.12
CA PRO A 88 -8.18 -9.22 0.85
C PRO A 88 -9.43 -8.39 0.54
N SER A 89 -10.20 -8.05 1.58
CA SER A 89 -11.43 -7.29 1.42
C SER A 89 -11.73 -6.42 2.63
N ALA A 90 -12.52 -5.37 2.40
CA ALA A 90 -12.90 -4.37 3.42
C ALA A 90 -11.69 -3.84 4.21
N ILE A 91 -10.62 -3.50 3.48
CA ILE A 91 -9.45 -2.82 4.05
C ILE A 91 -9.91 -1.49 4.63
N LYS A 92 -9.74 -1.34 5.95
CA LYS A 92 -10.16 -0.18 6.71
C LYS A 92 -8.99 0.33 7.54
N MET A 93 -8.75 1.63 7.45
CA MET A 93 -7.84 2.34 8.32
C MET A 93 -8.63 3.35 9.15
N ILE A 94 -8.40 3.36 10.46
CA ILE A 94 -9.08 4.25 11.40
C ILE A 94 -8.02 4.95 12.23
N LYS A 95 -8.00 6.29 12.18
CA LYS A 95 -7.21 7.11 13.10
C LYS A 95 -7.72 6.89 14.53
N GLN A 96 -6.87 6.36 15.40
CA GLN A 96 -7.17 6.20 16.83
C GLN A 96 -6.71 7.41 17.63
N SER A 97 -5.55 7.97 17.28
CA SER A 97 -4.96 9.16 17.87
C SER A 97 -4.01 9.84 16.87
N GLU A 98 -3.26 10.87 17.30
CA GLU A 98 -2.21 11.44 16.47
C GLU A 98 -0.99 10.52 16.27
N GLU A 99 -0.87 9.50 17.12
CA GLU A 99 0.25 8.56 17.15
C GLU A 99 -0.11 7.18 16.58
N ALA A 100 -1.39 6.91 16.31
CA ALA A 100 -1.86 5.57 15.99
C ALA A 100 -2.98 5.54 14.93
N ILE A 101 -2.80 4.67 13.94
CA ILE A 101 -3.80 4.27 12.96
C ILE A 101 -4.02 2.77 13.09
N GLN A 102 -5.27 2.33 13.28
CA GLN A 102 -5.63 0.92 13.22
C GLN A 102 -5.87 0.50 11.77
N LEU A 103 -5.13 -0.49 11.28
CA LEU A 103 -5.38 -1.15 10.02
C LEU A 103 -6.12 -2.46 10.27
N SER A 104 -7.17 -2.73 9.49
CA SER A 104 -7.87 -4.01 9.52
C SER A 104 -8.39 -4.42 8.15
N PHE A 105 -8.54 -5.73 7.93
CA PHE A 105 -9.13 -6.28 6.71
C PHE A 105 -9.55 -7.74 6.92
N TYR A 106 -10.32 -8.28 5.97
CA TYR A 106 -10.61 -9.70 5.91
C TYR A 106 -9.81 -10.39 4.81
N TYR A 107 -9.49 -11.66 5.02
CA TYR A 107 -8.82 -12.52 4.05
C TYR A 107 -9.34 -13.95 4.14
N MET A 108 -8.98 -14.79 3.17
CA MET A 108 -9.34 -16.21 3.14
C MET A 108 -8.19 -17.08 3.64
N GLN A 109 -8.50 -18.08 4.47
CA GLN A 109 -7.53 -19.08 4.90
C GLN A 109 -8.22 -20.44 5.00
N LYS A 110 -7.76 -21.41 4.21
CA LYS A 110 -8.36 -22.76 4.15
C LYS A 110 -9.89 -22.72 3.93
N GLY A 111 -10.33 -21.90 2.96
CA GLY A 111 -11.74 -21.71 2.62
C GLY A 111 -12.58 -20.95 3.65
N LYS A 112 -11.98 -20.42 4.73
CA LYS A 112 -12.68 -19.65 5.77
C LYS A 112 -12.25 -18.20 5.77
N ARG A 113 -13.21 -17.28 5.94
CA ARG A 113 -12.93 -15.86 6.13
C ARG A 113 -12.30 -15.63 7.50
N LYS A 114 -11.19 -14.90 7.52
CA LYS A 114 -10.43 -14.48 8.69
C LYS A 114 -10.36 -12.96 8.73
N PHE A 115 -10.08 -12.42 9.92
CA PHE A 115 -9.92 -11.00 10.16
C PHE A 115 -8.50 -10.72 10.64
N PHE A 116 -7.88 -9.69 10.09
CA PHE A 116 -6.58 -9.17 10.49
C PHE A 116 -6.76 -7.77 11.06
N THR A 117 -6.02 -7.45 12.12
CA THR A 117 -5.94 -6.10 12.69
C THR A 117 -4.54 -5.86 13.24
N THR A 118 -4.04 -4.63 13.11
CA THR A 118 -2.77 -4.17 13.67
C THR A 118 -2.83 -2.67 13.93
N VAL A 119 -1.99 -2.18 14.85
CA VAL A 119 -1.82 -0.74 15.08
C VAL A 119 -0.55 -0.29 14.37
N ILE A 120 -0.67 0.78 13.61
CA ILE A 120 0.42 1.42 12.89
C ILE A 120 0.75 2.72 13.62
N LYS A 121 2.02 2.88 13.97
CA LYS A 121 2.59 4.10 14.53
C LYS A 121 3.63 4.66 13.57
N GLN A 122 4.13 5.85 13.85
CA GLN A 122 5.16 6.50 13.04
C GLN A 122 6.43 5.65 12.87
N ASP A 123 6.77 4.84 13.89
CA ASP A 123 7.97 4.01 13.92
C ASP A 123 7.78 2.60 13.34
N GLY A 124 6.54 2.17 13.03
CA GLY A 124 6.28 0.86 12.44
C GLY A 124 4.93 0.23 12.76
N LEU A 125 4.86 -1.10 12.54
CA LEU A 125 3.69 -1.92 12.86
C LEU A 125 3.84 -2.58 14.23
N HIS A 126 2.76 -2.56 15.01
CA HIS A 126 2.69 -3.13 16.36
C HIS A 126 1.53 -4.15 16.40
N GLN A 127 1.82 -5.38 16.83
CA GLN A 127 0.88 -6.49 16.95
C GLN A 127 0.42 -6.69 18.39
#